data_AF-A0A967L416-F1
#
_entry.id   AF-A0A967L416-F1
#
_cell.length_a   1.000
_cell.length_b   1.000
_cell.length_c   1.000
_cell.angle_alpha   90.00
_cell.angle_beta   90.00
_cell.angle_gamma   90.00
#
_symmetry.space_group_name_H-M   'P 1'
#
loop_
_entity.id
_entity.type
_entity.pdbx_description
1 polymer ?
#
loop_
_entity_poly.entity_id
_entity_poly.type
_entity_poly.pdbx_seq_one_letter_code
_entity_poly.pdbx_strand_id
1 'polypeptide(L)'
;MMWGFLHRFASPRYFYDIAGRLVPWFGWACVALLAAGLYGGLVVAPPDYQQGESYRIIFIHVPSAWMSLFVYVVMAAAGAIGLVWRIKLAEVVVAASAPIGASFTFLALATGSLWG
;
A
#
# COMPACT_ATOMS: atom_id res chain seq x y z
N MET A 1 -25.79 -20.04 -11.18
CA MET A 1 -24.95 -19.18 -12.05
C MET A 1 -23.98 -18.24 -11.32
N MET A 2 -24.01 -18.09 -9.98
CA MET A 2 -23.06 -17.24 -9.25
C MET A 2 -21.67 -17.88 -9.00
N TRP A 3 -21.60 -19.21 -8.92
CA TRP A 3 -20.40 -19.95 -8.54
C TRP A 3 -19.31 -20.01 -9.63
N GLY A 4 -19.69 -20.00 -10.91
CA GLY A 4 -18.73 -20.06 -12.02
C GLY A 4 -17.86 -18.80 -12.15
N PHE A 5 -18.40 -17.63 -11.78
CA PHE A 5 -17.66 -16.37 -11.81
C PHE A 5 -16.56 -16.37 -10.74
N LEU A 6 -16.89 -16.77 -9.50
CA LEU A 6 -15.93 -16.91 -8.40
C LEU A 6 -14.82 -17.92 -8.72
N HIS A 7 -15.14 -19.06 -9.34
CA HIS A 7 -14.14 -20.03 -9.77
C HIS A 7 -13.21 -19.52 -10.89
N ARG A 8 -13.69 -18.63 -11.76
CA ARG A 8 -12.87 -18.09 -12.86
C ARG A 8 -11.83 -17.08 -12.37
N PHE A 9 -12.16 -16.23 -11.40
CA PHE A 9 -11.20 -15.33 -10.74
C PHE A 9 -10.29 -16.05 -9.73
N ALA A 10 -10.72 -17.20 -9.20
CA ALA A 10 -9.85 -18.09 -8.43
C ALA A 10 -8.80 -18.80 -9.31
N SER A 11 -8.92 -18.76 -10.64
CA SER A 11 -7.91 -19.31 -11.55
C SER A 11 -6.69 -18.37 -11.65
N PRO A 12 -5.47 -18.82 -11.28
CA PRO A 12 -4.29 -17.95 -11.23
C PRO A 12 -3.93 -17.31 -12.58
N ARG A 13 -4.20 -18.00 -13.68
CA ARG A 13 -3.86 -17.54 -15.03
C ARG A 13 -4.66 -16.32 -15.45
N TYR A 14 -5.98 -16.34 -15.23
CA TYR A 14 -6.84 -15.22 -15.60
C TYR A 14 -6.56 -13.97 -14.76
N PHE A 15 -6.26 -14.15 -13.47
CA PHE A 15 -5.82 -13.06 -12.60
C PHE A 15 -4.49 -12.46 -13.08
N TYR A 16 -3.51 -13.29 -13.40
CA TYR A 16 -2.18 -12.83 -13.83
C TYR A 16 -2.25 -12.02 -15.14
N ASP A 17 -3.05 -12.47 -16.13
CA ASP A 17 -3.21 -11.77 -17.40
C ASP A 17 -3.86 -10.39 -17.22
N ILE A 18 -4.87 -10.28 -16.35
CA ILE A 18 -5.52 -9.01 -16.03
C ILE A 18 -4.56 -8.11 -15.24
N ALA A 19 -3.93 -8.64 -14.20
CA ALA A 19 -2.98 -7.90 -13.37
C ALA A 19 -1.83 -7.34 -14.23
N GLY A 20 -1.25 -8.15 -15.11
CA GLY A 20 -0.17 -7.71 -16.01
C GLY A 20 -0.58 -6.54 -16.92
N ARG A 21 -1.84 -6.49 -17.36
CA ARG A 21 -2.35 -5.35 -18.15
C ARG A 21 -2.61 -4.11 -17.32
N LEU A 22 -3.00 -4.26 -16.06
CA LEU A 22 -3.35 -3.13 -15.17
C LEU A 22 -2.15 -2.54 -14.42
N VAL A 23 -1.14 -3.36 -14.10
CA VAL A 23 0.09 -2.97 -13.40
C VAL A 23 0.75 -1.72 -13.99
N PRO A 24 0.97 -1.57 -15.32
CA PRO A 24 1.62 -0.36 -15.83
C PRO A 24 0.77 0.89 -15.60
N TRP A 25 -0.55 0.81 -15.75
CA TRP A 25 -1.44 1.95 -15.52
C TRP A 25 -1.45 2.39 -14.05
N PHE A 26 -1.59 1.43 -13.12
CA PHE A 26 -1.51 1.73 -11.70
C PHE A 26 -0.10 2.18 -11.29
N GLY A 27 0.94 1.63 -11.90
CA GLY A 27 2.33 2.03 -11.68
C GLY A 27 2.57 3.49 -12.06
N TRP A 28 2.15 3.90 -13.25
CA TRP A 28 2.27 5.30 -13.69
C TRP A 28 1.45 6.25 -12.82
N ALA A 29 0.21 5.88 -12.49
CA ALA A 29 -0.63 6.67 -11.60
C ALA A 29 0.00 6.81 -10.20
N CYS A 30 0.56 5.72 -9.66
CA CYS A 30 1.26 5.72 -8.38
C CYS A 30 2.47 6.68 -8.39
N VAL A 31 3.33 6.58 -9.41
CA VAL A 31 4.50 7.46 -9.54
C VAL A 31 4.07 8.93 -9.67
N ALA A 32 3.06 9.23 -10.49
CA ALA A 32 2.57 10.59 -10.68
C ALA A 32 1.99 11.19 -9.39
N LEU A 33 1.16 10.43 -8.67
CA LEU A 33 0.57 10.87 -7.41
C LEU A 33 1.60 11.01 -6.29
N LEU A 34 2.57 10.09 -6.20
CA LEU A 34 3.68 10.19 -5.25
C LEU A 34 4.53 11.43 -5.53
N ALA A 35 4.90 11.68 -6.78
CA ALA A 35 5.68 12.87 -7.15
C ALA A 35 4.92 14.17 -6.81
N ALA A 36 3.63 14.24 -7.15
CA ALA A 36 2.79 15.39 -6.83
C ALA A 36 2.66 15.60 -5.31
N GLY A 37 2.41 14.52 -4.55
CA GLY A 37 2.28 14.58 -3.10
C GLY A 37 3.58 14.98 -2.41
N LEU A 38 4.72 14.41 -2.81
CA LEU A 38 6.03 14.76 -2.28
C LEU A 38 6.40 16.22 -2.58
N TYR A 39 6.16 16.68 -3.81
CA TYR A 39 6.39 18.08 -4.18
C TYR A 39 5.49 19.03 -3.38
N GLY A 40 4.20 18.72 -3.29
CA GLY A 40 3.25 19.51 -2.52
C GLY A 40 3.61 19.58 -1.04
N GLY A 41 3.95 18.45 -0.42
CA GLY A 41 4.25 18.37 1.02
C GLY A 41 5.62 18.90 1.42
N LEU A 42 6.66 18.67 0.62
CA LEU A 42 8.04 19.00 0.99
C LEU A 42 8.53 20.35 0.44
N VAL A 43 7.92 20.85 -0.65
CA VAL A 43 8.37 22.07 -1.32
C VAL A 43 7.34 23.19 -1.21
N VAL A 44 6.06 22.89 -1.47
CA VAL A 44 5.01 23.92 -1.55
C VAL A 44 4.43 24.27 -0.18
N ALA A 45 4.31 23.29 0.72
CA ALA A 45 3.70 23.50 2.02
C ALA A 45 4.46 24.56 2.84
N PRO A 46 3.78 25.59 3.37
CA PRO A 46 4.45 26.58 4.20
C PRO A 46 4.98 25.93 5.49
N PRO A 47 6.06 26.46 6.07
CA PRO A 47 6.51 26.04 7.39
C PRO A 47 5.43 26.32 8.45
N ASP A 48 5.33 25.43 9.44
CA ASP A 48 4.44 25.62 10.58
C ASP A 48 5.02 26.64 11.57
N TYR A 49 4.14 27.32 12.31
CA TYR A 49 4.55 28.34 13.29
C TYR A 49 5.36 27.76 14.46
N GLN A 50 5.03 26.55 14.94
CA GLN A 50 5.71 25.92 16.07
C GLN A 50 6.82 24.97 15.63
N GLN A 51 6.57 24.21 14.55
CA GLN A 51 7.48 23.15 14.10
C GLN A 51 8.40 23.58 12.96
N GLY A 52 8.22 24.77 12.39
CA GLY A 52 9.02 25.28 11.28
C GLY A 52 8.99 24.34 10.07
N GLU A 53 10.17 24.06 9.49
CA GLU A 53 10.33 23.17 8.34
C GLU A 53 10.13 21.69 8.70
N SER A 54 10.34 21.29 9.96
CA SER A 54 10.16 19.91 10.41
C SER A 54 8.71 19.43 10.27
N TYR A 55 7.74 20.35 10.28
CA TYR A 55 6.33 20.05 9.99
C TYR A 55 6.16 19.26 8.69
N ARG A 56 6.96 19.54 7.66
CA ARG A 56 6.80 18.92 6.35
C ARG A 56 7.01 17.40 6.37
N ILE A 57 7.68 16.86 7.39
CA ILE A 57 7.87 15.42 7.58
C ILE A 57 6.50 14.72 7.77
N ILE A 58 5.48 15.40 8.29
CA ILE A 58 4.13 14.85 8.48
C ILE A 58 3.52 14.33 7.17
N PHE A 59 3.82 14.97 6.04
CA PHE A 59 3.32 14.59 4.72
C PHE A 59 3.93 13.29 4.21
N ILE A 60 5.02 12.82 4.80
CA ILE A 60 5.57 11.49 4.60
C ILE A 60 5.07 10.54 5.70
N HIS A 61 5.14 10.98 6.95
CA HIS A 61 4.88 10.14 8.12
C HIS A 61 3.44 9.63 8.18
N VAL A 62 2.46 10.53 8.14
CA VAL A 62 1.05 10.16 8.35
C VAL A 62 0.54 9.24 7.24
N PRO A 63 0.79 9.49 5.94
CA PRO A 63 0.44 8.54 4.90
C PRO A 63 1.16 7.20 5.03
N SER A 64 2.44 7.20 5.42
CA SER A 64 3.20 5.95 5.63
C SER A 64 2.61 5.11 6.76
N ALA A 65 2.23 5.72 7.88
CA ALA A 65 1.59 5.04 9.00
C ALA A 65 0.24 4.43 8.60
N TRP A 66 -0.59 5.18 7.87
CA TRP A 66 -1.87 4.69 7.35
C TRP A 66 -1.70 3.55 6.35
N MET A 67 -0.76 3.66 5.41
CA MET A 67 -0.47 2.61 4.44
C MET A 67 0.07 1.35 5.11
N SER A 68 0.95 1.50 6.11
CA SER A 68 1.43 0.38 6.92
C SER A 68 0.27 -0.40 7.56
N LEU A 69 -0.62 0.30 8.26
CA LEU A 69 -1.78 -0.31 8.90
C LEU A 69 -2.70 -0.97 7.88
N PHE A 70 -3.02 -0.27 6.79
CA PHE A 70 -3.89 -0.77 5.75
C PHE A 70 -3.37 -2.08 5.13
N VAL A 71 -2.07 -2.12 4.78
CA VAL A 71 -1.47 -3.33 4.20
C VAL A 71 -1.50 -4.49 5.18
N TYR A 72 -1.26 -4.25 6.47
CA TYR A 72 -1.38 -5.31 7.47
C TYR A 72 -2.82 -5.81 7.65
N VAL A 73 -3.84 -4.95 7.55
CA VAL A 73 -5.25 -5.38 7.54
C VAL A 73 -5.54 -6.23 6.31
N VAL A 74 -5.05 -5.85 5.13
CA VAL A 74 -5.17 -6.65 3.90
C VAL A 74 -4.50 -8.02 4.08
N MET A 75 -3.29 -8.06 4.64
CA MET A 75 -2.59 -9.32 4.94
C MET A 75 -3.36 -10.19 5.93
N ALA A 76 -3.93 -9.60 6.99
CA ALA A 76 -4.71 -10.33 7.98
C ALA A 76 -5.98 -10.94 7.35
N ALA A 77 -6.71 -10.16 6.55
CA ALA A 77 -7.88 -10.62 5.83
C ALA A 77 -7.54 -11.72 4.80
N ALA A 78 -6.50 -11.51 3.99
CA ALA A 78 -6.03 -12.50 3.02
C ALA A 78 -5.51 -13.77 3.69
N GLY A 79 -4.79 -13.65 4.82
CA GLY A 79 -4.33 -14.77 5.63
C GLY A 79 -5.49 -15.58 6.21
N ALA A 80 -6.52 -14.91 6.75
CA ALA A 80 -7.75 -15.57 7.20
C ALA A 80 -8.44 -16.32 6.06
N ILE A 81 -8.52 -15.70 4.87
CA ILE A 81 -9.10 -16.34 3.68
C ILE A 81 -8.29 -17.58 3.27
N GLY A 82 -6.96 -17.47 3.22
CA GLY A 82 -6.06 -18.57 2.91
C GLY A 82 -6.15 -19.72 3.91
N LEU A 83 -6.26 -19.43 5.21
CA LEU A 83 -6.35 -20.45 6.26
C LEU A 83 -7.70 -21.17 6.28
N VAL A 84 -8.82 -20.43 6.19
CA VAL A 84 -10.17 -20.99 6.33
C VAL A 84 -10.64 -21.66 5.03
N TRP A 85 -10.49 -20.99 3.88
CA TRP A 85 -10.99 -21.49 2.60
C TRP A 85 -9.91 -22.14 1.72
N ARG A 86 -8.64 -22.16 2.16
CA ARG A 86 -7.53 -22.79 1.41
C ARG A 86 -7.35 -22.25 0.00
N ILE A 87 -7.60 -20.95 -0.19
CA ILE A 87 -7.43 -20.26 -1.47
C ILE A 87 -5.95 -19.86 -1.65
N LYS A 88 -5.24 -20.55 -2.55
CA LYS A 88 -3.82 -20.28 -2.84
C LYS A 88 -3.53 -18.83 -3.26
N LEU A 89 -4.45 -18.19 -3.98
CA LEU A 89 -4.27 -16.80 -4.39
C LEU A 89 -4.20 -15.85 -3.19
N ALA A 90 -4.89 -16.15 -2.10
CA ALA A 90 -4.85 -15.34 -0.89
C ALA A 90 -3.46 -15.42 -0.22
N GLU A 91 -2.81 -16.58 -0.24
CA GLU A 91 -1.43 -16.75 0.23
C GLU A 91 -0.44 -15.93 -0.61
N VAL A 92 -0.65 -15.88 -1.94
CA VAL A 92 0.15 -15.02 -2.83
C VAL A 92 -0.01 -13.54 -2.48
N VAL A 93 -1.24 -13.09 -2.20
CA VAL A 93 -1.51 -11.71 -1.76
C VAL A 93 -0.76 -11.39 -0.46
N VAL A 94 -0.79 -12.29 0.53
CA VAL A 94 -0.05 -12.11 1.79
C VAL A 94 1.46 -11.97 1.52
N ALA A 95 2.05 -12.88 0.73
CA ALA A 95 3.48 -12.87 0.44
C ALA A 95 3.91 -11.61 -0.33
N ALA A 96 3.11 -11.17 -1.31
CA ALA A 96 3.39 -9.95 -2.07
C ALA A 96 3.21 -8.67 -1.23
N SER A 97 2.28 -8.67 -0.27
CA SER A 97 1.99 -7.51 0.57
C SER A 97 3.01 -7.32 1.70
N ALA A 98 3.61 -8.40 2.20
CA ALA A 98 4.56 -8.37 3.32
C ALA A 98 5.70 -7.34 3.17
N PRO A 99 6.48 -7.31 2.06
CA PRO A 99 7.55 -6.32 1.90
C PRO A 99 7.02 -4.89 1.77
N ILE A 100 5.82 -4.70 1.20
CA ILE A 100 5.19 -3.38 1.05
C ILE A 100 4.80 -2.84 2.44
N GLY A 101 4.14 -3.67 3.25
CA GLY A 101 3.76 -3.33 4.62
C GLY A 101 5.00 -2.97 5.45
N ALA A 102 6.01 -3.83 5.44
CA ALA A 102 7.27 -3.61 6.14
C ALA A 102 7.98 -2.31 5.72
N SER A 103 7.96 -1.97 4.43
CA SER A 103 8.56 -0.74 3.92
C SER A 103 7.85 0.51 4.46
N PHE A 104 6.51 0.51 4.45
CA PHE A 104 5.74 1.62 5.02
C PHE A 104 5.85 1.70 6.55
N THR A 105 5.95 0.56 7.25
CA THR A 105 6.23 0.53 8.69
C THR A 105 7.58 1.15 8.99
N PHE A 106 8.62 0.76 8.24
CA PHE A 106 9.95 1.34 8.38
C PHE A 106 9.92 2.85 8.15
N LEU A 107 9.28 3.32 7.07
CA LEU A 107 9.14 4.75 6.79
C LEU A 107 8.41 5.47 7.94
N ALA A 108 7.30 4.92 8.44
CA ALA A 108 6.54 5.50 9.53
C ALA A 108 7.37 5.61 10.82
N LEU A 109 8.12 4.57 11.19
CA LEU A 109 8.99 4.58 12.38
C LEU A 109 10.15 5.57 12.21
N ALA A 110 10.82 5.55 11.05
CA ALA A 110 11.95 6.43 10.75
C ALA A 110 11.50 7.90 10.78
N THR A 111 10.46 8.26 10.02
CA THR A 111 9.98 9.64 9.97
C THR A 111 9.33 10.08 11.28
N GLY A 112 8.69 9.17 12.02
CA GLY A 112 8.13 9.45 13.34
C GLY A 112 9.22 9.79 14.36
N SER A 113 10.35 9.06 14.33
CA SER A 113 11.51 9.34 15.18
C SER A 113 12.26 10.63 14.84
N LEU A 114 12.12 11.13 13.60
CA LEU A 114 12.75 12.37 13.14
C LEU A 114 11.85 13.60 13.34
N TRP A 115 10.53 13.40 13.43
CA TRP A 115 9.56 14.48 13.57
C TRP A 115 9.12 14.72 15.01
N GLY A 116 9.00 13.67 15.83
CA GLY A 116 8.69 13.77 17.26
C GLY A 116 9.85 14.34 18.08
#